data_AF-A0A2D6B0M7-F1
#
_entry.id   AF-A0A2D6B0M7-F1
#
_cell.length_a   1.000
_cell.length_b   1.000
_cell.length_c   1.000
_cell.angle_alpha   90.00
_cell.angle_beta   90.00
_cell.angle_gamma   90.00
#
_symmetry.space_group_name_H-M   'P 1'
#
loop_
_entity.id
_entity.type
_entity.pdbx_description
1 polymer ?
#
loop_
_entity_poly.entity_id
_entity_poly.type
_entity_poly.pdbx_seq_one_letter_code
_entity_poly.pdbx_strand_id
1 'polypeptide(L)'
;MVKRISQDEDFLRLLPSKWWIRFFKKFDEIEETPISKWKEVHQLSYITKRYEDTYGKHFSFTLTGRPGTCTEIYQVKRLMGVLGTSNQRTIKEYVDWVYDIKVIPQGRKFRSIGFFANPQFCNEFHLHKVEKSKIERGTPLPAEYQSVVDGLELGLNTFGDLAFAKQALDEAPEAKSREPYRVLFRELYRVGFEYSMLEEIR
;
A
#
# COMPACT_ATOMS: atom_id res chain seq x y z
N MET A 1 -24.97 2.21 -3.97
CA MET A 1 -25.12 0.74 -4.05
C MET A 1 -24.18 0.27 -5.17
N VAL A 2 -23.09 -0.41 -4.83
CA VAL A 2 -22.13 -0.92 -5.84
C VAL A 2 -22.80 -2.10 -6.54
N LYS A 3 -23.05 -2.00 -7.85
CA LYS A 3 -23.57 -3.13 -8.63
C LYS A 3 -22.46 -4.17 -8.80
N ARG A 4 -22.74 -5.42 -8.43
CA ARG A 4 -21.83 -6.54 -8.66
C ARG A 4 -21.77 -6.84 -10.16
N ILE A 5 -20.59 -7.16 -10.68
CA ILE A 5 -20.41 -7.41 -12.12
C ILE A 5 -21.15 -8.69 -12.55
N SER A 6 -21.25 -9.70 -11.68
CA SER A 6 -22.10 -10.87 -11.99
C SER A 6 -23.59 -10.59 -11.99
N GLN A 7 -24.03 -9.44 -11.48
CA GLN A 7 -25.44 -9.07 -11.46
C GLN A 7 -25.84 -8.25 -12.71
N ASP A 8 -24.89 -7.89 -13.56
CA ASP A 8 -25.18 -7.35 -14.89
C ASP A 8 -25.45 -8.50 -15.88
N GLU A 9 -26.67 -9.04 -15.79
CA GLU A 9 -27.15 -10.12 -16.66
C GLU A 9 -27.05 -9.76 -18.15
N ASP A 10 -27.21 -8.48 -18.50
CA ASP A 10 -27.11 -8.01 -19.88
C ASP A 10 -25.67 -8.08 -20.38
N PHE A 11 -24.69 -7.65 -19.57
CA PHE A 11 -23.28 -7.83 -19.89
C PHE A 11 -22.90 -9.31 -20.02
N LEU A 12 -23.38 -10.17 -19.11
CA LEU A 12 -23.07 -11.60 -19.14
C LEU A 12 -23.62 -12.31 -20.39
N ARG A 13 -24.77 -11.88 -20.90
CA ARG A 13 -25.37 -12.42 -22.14
C ARG A 13 -24.57 -12.09 -23.39
N LEU A 14 -23.80 -11.00 -23.37
CA LEU A 14 -22.94 -10.57 -24.48
C LEU A 14 -21.62 -11.34 -24.53
N LEU A 15 -21.30 -12.14 -23.50
CA LEU A 15 -20.02 -12.84 -23.41
C LEU A 15 -19.95 -14.03 -24.39
N PRO A 16 -18.79 -14.26 -25.01
CA PRO A 16 -18.68 -15.24 -26.10
C PRO A 16 -18.70 -16.70 -25.63
N SER A 17 -18.55 -16.97 -24.32
CA SER A 17 -18.62 -18.35 -23.81
C SER A 17 -18.91 -18.45 -22.31
N LYS A 18 -19.35 -19.65 -21.88
CA LYS A 18 -19.53 -20.00 -20.46
C LYS A 18 -18.24 -19.84 -19.62
N TRP A 19 -17.06 -19.92 -20.24
CA TRP A 19 -15.79 -19.71 -19.56
C TRP A 19 -15.59 -18.24 -19.16
N TRP A 20 -15.98 -17.31 -20.04
CA TRP A 20 -15.95 -15.88 -19.74
C TRP A 20 -16.96 -15.51 -18.65
N ILE A 21 -18.16 -16.08 -18.68
CA ILE A 21 -19.15 -15.89 -17.59
C ILE A 21 -18.55 -16.33 -16.25
N ARG A 22 -17.96 -17.52 -16.18
CA ARG A 22 -17.31 -18.01 -14.96
C ARG A 22 -16.12 -17.14 -14.52
N PHE A 23 -15.40 -16.56 -15.47
CA PHE A 23 -14.28 -15.67 -15.18
C PHE A 23 -14.76 -14.37 -14.52
N PHE A 24 -15.76 -13.71 -15.11
CA PHE A 24 -16.32 -12.48 -14.55
C PHE A 24 -17.08 -12.70 -13.24
N LYS A 25 -17.66 -13.88 -13.01
CA LYS A 25 -18.22 -14.22 -11.69
C LYS A 25 -17.19 -14.18 -10.54
N LYS A 26 -15.90 -14.40 -10.84
CA LYS A 26 -14.83 -14.25 -9.83
C LYS A 26 -14.57 -12.80 -9.46
N PHE A 27 -15.08 -11.85 -10.22
CA PHE A 27 -14.86 -10.43 -9.93
C PHE A 27 -15.55 -10.04 -8.64
N ASP A 28 -16.67 -10.68 -8.29
CA ASP A 28 -17.38 -10.40 -7.05
C ASP A 28 -16.71 -11.00 -5.82
N GLU A 29 -15.76 -11.93 -6.00
CA GLU A 29 -14.98 -12.52 -4.91
C GLU A 29 -14.08 -11.47 -4.22
N ILE A 30 -13.83 -10.29 -4.83
CA ILE A 30 -12.95 -9.26 -4.25
C ILE A 30 -13.48 -8.65 -2.96
N GLU A 31 -14.80 -8.65 -2.75
CA GLU A 31 -15.42 -8.08 -1.55
C GLU A 31 -15.31 -9.04 -0.35
N GLU A 32 -15.23 -10.34 -0.63
CA GLU A 32 -15.30 -11.40 0.38
C GLU A 32 -13.90 -11.99 0.66
N THR A 33 -13.01 -11.97 -0.33
CA THR A 33 -11.68 -12.56 -0.23
C THR A 33 -10.68 -11.59 0.40
N PRO A 34 -9.97 -11.98 1.48
CA PRO A 34 -8.89 -11.17 2.04
C PRO A 34 -7.83 -10.83 0.99
N ILE A 35 -7.33 -9.59 0.99
CA ILE A 35 -6.36 -9.08 0.00
C ILE A 35 -5.13 -9.98 -0.13
N SER A 36 -4.65 -10.58 0.96
CA SER A 36 -3.50 -11.49 0.94
C SER A 36 -3.71 -12.76 0.10
N LYS A 37 -4.96 -13.15 -0.14
CA LYS A 37 -5.36 -14.31 -0.96
C LYS A 37 -5.78 -13.93 -2.37
N TRP A 38 -5.67 -12.66 -2.74
CA TRP A 38 -6.01 -12.22 -4.09
C TRP A 38 -5.10 -12.90 -5.12
N LYS A 39 -5.67 -13.02 -6.32
CA LYS A 39 -5.04 -13.57 -7.53
C LYS A 39 -5.11 -12.51 -8.60
N GLU A 40 -4.51 -12.75 -9.76
CA GLU A 40 -4.47 -11.78 -10.86
C GLU A 40 -5.87 -11.37 -11.33
N VAL A 41 -6.84 -12.30 -11.28
CA VAL A 41 -8.25 -11.99 -11.58
C VAL A 41 -8.88 -11.02 -10.57
N HIS A 42 -8.51 -11.13 -9.30
CA HIS A 42 -8.99 -10.24 -8.23
C HIS A 42 -8.37 -8.85 -8.38
N GLN A 43 -7.08 -8.77 -8.72
CA GLN A 43 -6.42 -7.50 -9.03
C GLN A 43 -7.04 -6.83 -10.26
N LEU A 44 -7.32 -7.59 -11.31
CA LEU A 44 -8.00 -7.09 -12.49
C LEU A 44 -9.39 -6.55 -12.15
N SER A 45 -10.17 -7.33 -11.39
CA SER A 45 -11.49 -6.91 -10.89
C SER A 45 -11.41 -5.61 -10.10
N TYR A 46 -10.42 -5.49 -9.21
CA TYR A 46 -10.22 -4.28 -8.43
C TYR A 46 -9.93 -3.06 -9.30
N ILE A 47 -9.02 -3.18 -10.27
CA ILE A 47 -8.70 -2.10 -11.21
C ILE A 47 -9.94 -1.68 -12.00
N THR A 48 -10.75 -2.64 -12.45
CA THR A 48 -11.94 -2.37 -13.26
C THR A 48 -13.08 -1.78 -12.43
N LYS A 49 -13.22 -2.17 -11.17
CA LYS A 49 -14.14 -1.55 -10.22
C LYS A 49 -13.77 -0.08 -9.99
N ARG A 50 -12.49 0.20 -9.69
CA ARG A 50 -11.99 1.58 -9.56
C ARG A 50 -12.21 2.40 -10.83
N TYR A 51 -12.10 1.78 -12.00
CA TYR A 51 -12.35 2.45 -13.28
C TYR A 51 -13.82 2.86 -13.39
N GLU A 52 -14.73 1.93 -13.10
CA GLU A 52 -16.17 2.20 -13.11
C GLU A 52 -16.56 3.26 -12.08
N ASP A 53 -16.03 3.18 -10.87
CA ASP A 53 -16.25 4.18 -9.81
C ASP A 53 -15.77 5.57 -10.25
N THR A 54 -14.67 5.64 -11.00
CA THR A 54 -14.08 6.91 -11.46
C THR A 54 -14.80 7.51 -12.67
N TYR A 55 -15.26 6.69 -13.60
CA TYR A 55 -15.78 7.15 -14.91
C TYR A 55 -17.27 6.92 -15.13
N GLY A 56 -17.94 6.19 -14.22
CA GLY A 56 -19.33 5.76 -14.38
C GLY A 56 -19.54 4.82 -15.57
N LYS A 57 -18.49 4.10 -16.01
CA LYS A 57 -18.51 3.23 -17.19
C LYS A 57 -17.74 1.95 -16.92
N HIS A 58 -18.26 0.82 -17.41
CA HIS A 58 -17.53 -0.44 -17.36
C HIS A 58 -16.26 -0.37 -18.21
N PHE A 59 -15.21 -1.02 -17.71
CA PHE A 59 -13.96 -1.19 -18.47
C PHE A 59 -14.20 -2.12 -19.67
N SER A 60 -13.65 -1.78 -20.83
CA SER A 60 -13.79 -2.60 -22.04
C SER A 60 -12.71 -3.66 -22.10
N PHE A 61 -13.11 -4.93 -22.26
CA PHE A 61 -12.19 -6.07 -22.28
C PHE A 61 -11.94 -6.57 -23.70
N THR A 62 -10.72 -7.05 -23.94
CA THR A 62 -10.36 -7.79 -25.13
C THR A 62 -10.81 -9.25 -24.96
N LEU A 63 -12.03 -9.57 -25.38
CA LEU A 63 -12.66 -10.89 -25.20
C LEU A 63 -12.15 -11.96 -26.18
N THR A 64 -10.83 -12.08 -26.33
CA THR A 64 -10.18 -13.03 -27.24
C THR A 64 -9.48 -14.15 -26.48
N GLY A 65 -9.65 -15.40 -26.93
CA GLY A 65 -8.97 -16.56 -26.35
C GLY A 65 -9.53 -17.02 -24.99
N ARG A 66 -8.68 -17.69 -24.20
CA ARG A 66 -9.05 -18.20 -22.87
C ARG A 66 -8.97 -17.07 -21.82
N PRO A 67 -9.98 -16.90 -20.94
CA PRO A 67 -10.00 -15.79 -19.97
C PRO A 67 -8.78 -15.75 -19.04
N GLY A 68 -8.28 -16.91 -18.59
CA GLY A 68 -7.12 -16.97 -17.69
C GLY A 68 -5.79 -16.54 -18.30
N THR A 69 -5.73 -16.34 -19.61
CA THR A 69 -4.56 -15.89 -20.36
C THR A 69 -4.92 -14.73 -21.29
N CYS A 70 -6.00 -14.00 -21.01
CA CYS A 70 -6.37 -12.85 -21.83
C CYS A 70 -5.36 -11.70 -21.64
N THR A 71 -5.42 -10.73 -22.56
CA THR A 71 -4.51 -9.58 -22.59
C THR A 71 -4.49 -8.84 -21.27
N GLU A 72 -5.63 -8.64 -20.63
CA GLU A 72 -5.75 -7.90 -19.37
C GLU A 72 -5.07 -8.64 -18.21
N ILE A 73 -5.23 -9.97 -18.12
CA ILE A 73 -4.49 -10.79 -17.13
C ILE A 73 -2.99 -10.74 -17.39
N TYR A 74 -2.56 -10.77 -18.65
CA TYR A 74 -1.15 -10.60 -19.00
C TYR A 74 -0.63 -9.23 -18.55
N GLN A 75 -1.39 -8.14 -18.76
CA GLN A 75 -0.99 -6.81 -18.30
C GLN A 75 -0.94 -6.69 -16.77
N VAL A 76 -1.83 -7.36 -16.04
CA VAL A 76 -1.74 -7.44 -14.56
C VAL A 76 -0.45 -8.16 -14.14
N LYS A 77 -0.12 -9.30 -14.77
CA LYS A 77 1.14 -10.01 -14.49
C LYS A 77 2.36 -9.16 -14.82
N ARG A 78 2.32 -8.43 -15.93
CA ARG A 78 3.38 -7.49 -16.33
C ARG A 78 3.53 -6.36 -15.30
N LEU A 79 2.43 -5.78 -14.82
CA LEU A 79 2.43 -4.80 -13.75
C LEU A 79 3.16 -5.36 -12.51
N MET A 80 2.82 -6.57 -12.07
CA MET A 80 3.48 -7.21 -10.92
C MET A 80 5.00 -7.36 -11.15
N GLY A 81 5.39 -7.74 -12.37
CA GLY A 81 6.80 -7.84 -12.76
C GLY A 81 7.53 -6.50 -12.74
N VAL A 82 6.94 -5.43 -13.28
CA VAL A 82 7.54 -4.08 -13.30
C VAL A 82 7.61 -3.48 -11.89
N LEU A 83 6.58 -3.69 -11.07
CA LEU A 83 6.57 -3.25 -9.68
C LEU A 83 7.57 -4.05 -8.81
N GLY A 84 8.00 -5.23 -9.27
CA GLY A 84 8.96 -6.08 -8.59
C GLY A 84 8.38 -6.79 -7.36
N THR A 85 7.06 -7.07 -7.35
CA THR A 85 6.41 -7.69 -6.20
C THR A 85 5.24 -8.60 -6.59
N SER A 86 5.08 -9.68 -5.82
CA SER A 86 3.90 -10.55 -5.84
C SER A 86 2.96 -10.30 -4.65
N ASN A 87 3.31 -9.34 -3.76
CA ASN A 87 2.50 -9.01 -2.61
C ASN A 87 1.24 -8.26 -3.04
N GLN A 88 0.09 -8.93 -2.86
CA GLN A 88 -1.21 -8.43 -3.29
C GLN A 88 -1.61 -7.12 -2.61
N ARG A 89 -1.18 -6.89 -1.37
CA ARG A 89 -1.42 -5.63 -0.65
C ARG A 89 -0.64 -4.49 -1.29
N THR A 90 0.65 -4.69 -1.56
CA THR A 90 1.48 -3.68 -2.24
C THR A 90 0.94 -3.35 -3.64
N ILE A 91 0.46 -4.35 -4.38
CA ILE A 91 -0.13 -4.13 -5.71
C ILE A 91 -1.40 -3.28 -5.61
N LYS A 92 -2.28 -3.59 -4.65
CA LYS A 92 -3.49 -2.79 -4.41
C LYS A 92 -3.14 -1.35 -4.01
N GLU A 93 -2.22 -1.19 -3.05
CA GLU A 93 -1.71 0.13 -2.62
C GLU A 93 -1.15 0.94 -3.79
N TYR A 94 -0.41 0.29 -4.71
CA TYR A 94 0.10 0.92 -5.92
C TYR A 94 -1.03 1.39 -6.84
N VAL A 95 -2.02 0.53 -7.10
CA VAL A 95 -3.18 0.89 -7.94
C VAL A 95 -3.91 2.08 -7.33
N ASP A 96 -4.16 2.06 -6.02
CA ASP A 96 -4.78 3.17 -5.29
C ASP A 96 -3.98 4.47 -5.48
N TRP A 97 -2.68 4.41 -5.23
CA TRP A 97 -1.78 5.55 -5.41
C TRP A 97 -1.79 6.09 -6.84
N VAL A 98 -1.75 5.23 -7.86
CA VAL A 98 -1.83 5.68 -9.27
C VAL A 98 -3.17 6.37 -9.53
N TYR A 99 -4.28 5.83 -9.03
CA TYR A 99 -5.58 6.48 -9.20
C TYR A 99 -5.61 7.85 -8.54
N ASP A 100 -5.21 7.90 -7.27
CA ASP A 100 -5.36 9.07 -6.41
C ASP A 100 -4.41 10.20 -6.81
N ILE A 101 -3.24 9.88 -7.37
CA ILE A 101 -2.22 10.86 -7.74
C ILE A 101 -2.19 11.18 -9.24
N LYS A 102 -2.42 10.18 -10.11
CA LYS A 102 -2.22 10.32 -11.57
C LYS A 102 -3.52 10.36 -12.35
N VAL A 103 -4.54 9.62 -11.92
CA VAL A 103 -5.79 9.47 -12.70
C VAL A 103 -6.79 10.56 -12.34
N ILE A 104 -7.22 10.61 -11.07
CA ILE A 104 -8.33 11.46 -10.62
C ILE A 104 -7.95 12.94 -10.70
N PRO A 105 -6.83 13.43 -10.11
CA PRO A 105 -6.53 14.86 -10.11
C PRO A 105 -6.28 15.43 -11.50
N GLN A 106 -5.76 14.60 -12.40
CA GLN A 106 -5.37 15.02 -13.76
C GLN A 106 -6.46 14.69 -14.81
N GLY A 107 -7.57 14.08 -14.40
CA GLY A 107 -8.62 13.60 -15.31
C GLY A 107 -8.12 12.64 -16.41
N ARG A 108 -7.03 11.90 -16.14
CA ARG A 108 -6.37 11.06 -17.16
C ARG A 108 -7.16 9.81 -17.47
N LYS A 109 -7.75 9.74 -18.65
CA LYS A 109 -8.40 8.52 -19.14
C LYS A 109 -7.36 7.52 -19.67
N PHE A 110 -7.49 6.26 -19.28
CA PHE A 110 -6.70 5.16 -19.84
C PHE A 110 -7.62 4.10 -20.46
N ARG A 111 -7.12 3.41 -21.49
CA ARG A 111 -7.88 2.40 -22.25
C ARG A 111 -7.34 0.97 -22.08
N SER A 112 -6.24 0.82 -21.35
CA SER A 112 -5.57 -0.47 -21.16
C SER A 112 -5.00 -0.57 -19.75
N ILE A 113 -5.07 -1.77 -19.17
CA ILE A 113 -4.44 -2.10 -17.89
C ILE A 113 -2.92 -1.89 -17.95
N GLY A 114 -2.32 -1.95 -19.16
CA GLY A 114 -0.91 -1.65 -19.38
C GLY A 114 -0.49 -0.23 -18.94
N PHE A 115 -1.45 0.69 -18.74
CA PHE A 115 -1.20 2.02 -18.16
C PHE A 115 -0.53 1.95 -16.77
N PHE A 116 -0.91 0.97 -15.96
CA PHE A 116 -0.34 0.78 -14.62
C PHE A 116 1.08 0.21 -14.66
N ALA A 117 1.48 -0.46 -15.74
CA ALA A 117 2.82 -1.03 -15.90
C ALA A 117 3.85 -0.01 -16.44
N ASN A 118 3.65 1.28 -16.17
CA ASN A 118 4.58 2.33 -16.53
C ASN A 118 5.77 2.36 -15.54
N PRO A 119 7.02 2.12 -15.97
CA PRO A 119 8.18 2.12 -15.07
C PRO A 119 8.33 3.40 -14.27
N GLN A 120 7.97 4.55 -14.85
CA GLN A 120 8.04 5.84 -14.17
C GLN A 120 7.11 5.89 -12.95
N PHE A 121 5.88 5.38 -13.08
CA PHE A 121 4.94 5.34 -11.97
C PHE A 121 5.40 4.39 -10.87
N CYS A 122 5.99 3.25 -11.24
CA CYS A 122 6.54 2.32 -10.27
C CYS A 122 7.69 2.94 -9.48
N ASN A 123 8.61 3.64 -10.15
CA ASN A 123 9.72 4.34 -9.49
C ASN A 123 9.23 5.42 -8.52
N GLU A 124 8.28 6.25 -8.96
CA GLU A 124 7.68 7.28 -8.10
C GLU A 124 6.93 6.68 -6.91
N PHE A 125 6.24 5.56 -7.09
CA PHE A 125 5.57 4.86 -5.98
C PHE A 125 6.57 4.30 -4.97
N HIS A 126 7.68 3.74 -5.41
CA HIS A 126 8.73 3.26 -4.50
C HIS A 126 9.32 4.41 -3.70
N LEU A 127 9.59 5.56 -4.33
CA LEU A 127 10.01 6.78 -3.63
C LEU A 127 8.95 7.23 -2.62
N HIS A 128 7.68 7.25 -3.02
CA HIS A 128 6.57 7.60 -2.13
C HIS A 128 6.47 6.65 -0.92
N LYS A 129 6.65 5.33 -1.11
CA LYS A 129 6.67 4.38 0.00
C LYS A 129 7.83 4.64 0.95
N VAL A 130 9.02 4.89 0.40
CA VAL A 130 10.21 5.23 1.18
C VAL A 130 9.97 6.50 1.99
N GLU A 131 9.43 7.56 1.36
CA GLU A 131 9.10 8.81 2.04
C GLU A 131 8.07 8.62 3.14
N LYS A 132 7.01 7.82 2.90
CA LYS A 132 5.99 7.53 3.91
C LYS A 132 6.54 6.72 5.09
N SER A 133 7.57 5.90 4.86
CA SER A 133 8.25 5.16 5.93
C SER A 133 9.35 5.96 6.64
N LYS A 134 9.68 7.18 6.18
CA LYS A 134 10.67 8.01 6.87
C LYS A 134 10.11 8.45 8.22
N ILE A 135 10.90 8.22 9.24
CA ILE A 135 10.70 8.78 10.57
C ILE A 135 11.34 10.17 10.56
N GLU A 136 10.53 11.20 10.75
CA GLU A 136 10.97 12.58 10.92
C GLU A 136 11.01 12.95 12.41
N ARG A 137 11.69 14.04 12.77
CA ARG A 137 11.73 14.51 14.16
C ARG A 137 10.34 14.73 14.76
N GLY A 138 9.39 15.20 13.95
CA GLY A 138 8.01 15.42 14.38
C GLY A 138 7.13 14.16 14.37
N THR A 139 7.64 13.01 13.93
CA THR A 139 6.85 11.78 13.88
C THR A 139 6.51 11.33 15.31
N PRO A 140 5.23 11.13 15.64
CA PRO A 140 4.82 10.71 16.97
C PRO A 140 5.29 9.29 17.26
N LEU A 141 5.55 9.01 18.54
CA LEU A 141 5.94 7.68 18.97
C LEU A 141 4.78 6.68 18.82
N PRO A 142 5.05 5.44 18.38
CA PRO A 142 4.11 4.33 18.50
C PRO A 142 3.63 4.16 19.95
N ALA A 143 2.38 3.71 20.12
CA ALA A 143 1.75 3.57 21.44
C ALA A 143 2.58 2.70 22.42
N GLU A 144 3.27 1.70 21.89
CA GLU A 144 4.16 0.81 22.64
C GLU A 144 5.35 1.58 23.24
N TYR A 145 5.97 2.46 22.46
CA TYR A 145 7.09 3.31 22.91
C TYR A 145 6.59 4.43 23.81
N GLN A 146 5.43 5.01 23.47
CA GLN A 146 4.79 6.04 24.30
C GLN A 146 4.48 5.52 25.71
N SER A 147 4.00 4.29 25.84
CA SER A 147 3.74 3.67 27.15
C SER A 147 5.00 3.55 28.02
N VAL A 148 6.16 3.29 27.41
CA VAL A 148 7.45 3.26 28.11
C VAL A 148 7.87 4.64 28.57
N VAL A 149 7.72 5.66 27.70
CA VAL A 149 8.05 7.05 28.01
C VAL A 149 7.17 7.58 29.14
N ASP A 150 5.87 7.35 29.06
CA ASP A 150 4.88 7.80 30.04
C ASP A 150 5.14 7.17 31.41
N GLY A 151 5.55 5.89 31.46
CA GLY A 151 5.93 5.19 32.69
C GLY A 151 7.19 5.75 33.37
N LEU A 152 7.99 6.56 32.65
CA LEU A 152 9.17 7.25 33.18
C LEU A 152 8.94 8.76 33.38
N GLU A 153 7.73 9.26 33.09
CA GLU A 153 7.32 10.67 33.26
C GLU A 153 8.22 11.68 32.52
N LEU A 154 8.78 11.29 31.36
CA LEU A 154 9.76 12.10 30.62
C LEU A 154 9.14 13.11 29.63
N GLY A 155 7.84 13.01 29.34
CA GLY A 155 7.12 13.95 28.48
C GLY A 155 7.59 13.97 27.01
N LEU A 156 8.23 12.91 26.52
CA LEU A 156 8.67 12.77 25.13
C LEU A 156 7.51 12.25 24.28
N ASN A 157 7.26 12.83 23.11
CA ASN A 157 6.10 12.48 22.28
C ASN A 157 6.49 12.09 20.86
N THR A 158 7.73 12.40 20.46
CA THR A 158 8.19 12.25 19.09
C THR A 158 9.54 11.53 19.00
N PHE A 159 9.84 11.00 17.82
CA PHE A 159 11.16 10.44 17.53
C PHE A 159 12.27 11.49 17.60
N GLY A 160 11.97 12.78 17.38
CA GLY A 160 12.91 13.89 17.59
C GLY A 160 13.28 14.09 19.06
N ASP A 161 12.31 13.92 19.96
CA ASP A 161 12.56 13.97 21.41
C ASP A 161 13.48 12.82 21.84
N LEU A 162 13.26 11.62 21.29
CA LEU A 162 14.16 10.47 21.50
C LEU A 162 15.56 10.74 20.93
N ALA A 163 15.67 11.29 19.72
CA ALA A 163 16.95 11.64 19.13
C ALA A 163 17.72 12.63 20.03
N PHE A 164 17.05 13.65 20.56
CA PHE A 164 17.66 14.60 21.49
C PHE A 164 18.09 13.96 22.81
N ALA A 165 17.24 13.10 23.39
CA ALA A 165 17.58 12.34 24.59
C ALA A 165 18.80 11.43 24.37
N LYS A 166 18.91 10.80 23.20
CA LYS A 166 20.06 9.96 22.83
C LYS A 166 21.33 10.79 22.68
N GLN A 167 21.26 11.91 21.96
CA GLN A 167 22.40 12.82 21.80
C GLN A 167 22.88 13.34 23.16
N ALA A 168 21.96 13.74 24.03
CA ALA A 168 22.28 14.20 25.38
C ALA A 168 22.96 13.12 26.25
N LEU A 169 22.67 11.84 25.98
CA LEU A 169 23.33 10.72 26.62
C LEU A 169 24.73 10.46 26.02
N ASP A 170 24.88 10.59 24.71
CA ASP A 170 26.15 10.36 24.02
C ASP A 170 27.20 11.44 24.31
N GLU A 171 26.78 12.70 24.46
CA GLU A 171 27.68 13.82 24.78
C GLU A 171 28.23 13.77 26.21
N ALA A 172 27.45 13.25 27.16
CA ALA A 172 27.81 13.22 28.57
C ALA A 172 27.33 11.93 29.24
N PRO A 173 27.94 10.78 28.88
CA PRO A 173 27.44 9.48 29.29
C PRO A 173 27.39 9.34 30.80
N GLU A 174 28.40 9.82 31.54
CA GLU A 174 28.52 9.63 33.00
C GLU A 174 27.75 10.66 33.86
N ALA A 175 27.02 11.57 33.24
CA ALA A 175 26.25 12.57 33.98
C ALA A 175 25.04 11.91 34.66
N LYS A 176 24.99 11.96 36.01
CA LYS A 176 23.85 11.42 36.80
C LYS A 176 22.49 11.97 36.36
N SER A 177 22.44 13.21 35.85
CA SER A 177 21.22 13.82 35.31
C SER A 177 20.67 13.14 34.05
N ARG A 178 21.44 12.23 33.43
CA ARG A 178 21.06 11.46 32.23
C ARG A 178 20.63 10.03 32.54
N GLU A 179 20.66 9.61 33.81
CA GLU A 179 20.22 8.28 34.23
C GLU A 179 18.79 7.93 33.75
N PRO A 180 17.80 8.86 33.77
CA PRO A 180 16.48 8.58 33.23
C PRO A 180 16.49 8.21 31.74
N TYR A 181 17.38 8.80 30.94
CA TYR A 181 17.52 8.47 29.52
C TYR A 181 18.21 7.12 29.31
N ARG A 182 19.16 6.73 30.16
CA ARG A 182 19.74 5.38 30.13
C ARG A 182 18.68 4.31 30.39
N VAL A 183 17.85 4.53 31.40
CA VAL A 183 16.72 3.64 31.72
C VAL A 183 15.73 3.61 30.56
N LEU A 184 15.35 4.77 30.02
CA LEU A 184 14.47 4.88 28.86
C LEU A 184 14.94 4.03 27.68
N PHE A 185 16.19 4.20 27.23
CA PHE A 185 16.68 3.47 26.06
C PHE A 185 16.83 1.96 26.29
N ARG A 186 17.11 1.55 27.53
CA ARG A 186 17.11 0.13 27.91
C ARG A 186 15.70 -0.48 27.83
N GLU A 187 14.69 0.21 28.35
CA GLU A 187 13.31 -0.28 28.30
C GLU A 187 12.73 -0.21 26.88
N LEU A 188 13.05 0.83 26.11
CA LEU A 188 12.70 0.92 24.69
C LEU A 188 13.30 -0.26 23.89
N TYR A 189 14.57 -0.59 24.12
CA TYR A 189 15.21 -1.73 23.45
C TYR A 189 14.49 -3.06 23.74
N ARG A 190 13.96 -3.24 24.96
CA ARG A 190 13.19 -4.44 25.33
C ARG A 190 11.86 -4.57 24.59
N VAL A 191 11.27 -3.47 24.17
CA VAL A 191 10.03 -3.44 23.35
C VAL A 191 10.33 -3.37 21.85
N GLY A 192 11.57 -3.64 21.44
CA GLY A 192 11.96 -3.76 20.03
C GLY A 192 12.34 -2.44 19.36
N PHE A 193 12.68 -1.40 20.14
CA PHE A 193 13.27 -0.18 19.58
C PHE A 193 14.71 -0.43 19.12
N GLU A 194 15.05 0.01 17.91
CA GLU A 194 16.41 -0.06 17.37
C GLU A 194 17.01 1.34 17.26
N TYR A 195 18.26 1.53 17.71
CA TYR A 195 18.94 2.83 17.65
C TYR A 195 19.14 3.35 16.22
N SER A 196 19.23 2.44 15.23
CA SER A 196 19.27 2.77 13.80
C SER A 196 18.08 3.63 13.37
N MET A 197 16.92 3.49 14.03
CA MET A 197 15.74 4.34 13.77
C MET A 197 15.99 5.82 14.06
N LEU A 198 16.97 6.15 14.92
CA LEU A 198 17.34 7.53 15.24
C LEU A 198 18.44 8.09 14.34
N GLU A 199 19.31 7.23 13.80
CA GLU A 199 20.42 7.64 12.93
C GLU A 199 19.94 8.19 11.58
N GLU A 200 18.77 7.74 11.12
CA GLU A 200 18.16 8.16 9.87
C GLU A 200 17.23 9.37 9.99
N ILE A 201 17.03 9.88 11.21
CA ILE A 201 16.16 11.04 11.47
C ILE A 201 16.84 12.31 10.96
N ARG A 202 16.20 12.96 9.98
CA ARG A 202 16.62 14.27 9.48
C ARG A 202 15.97 15.40 10.26
#